data_AF-H2AZD4-F1
#
_entry.id   AF-H2AZD4-F1
#
_cell.length_a   1.000
_cell.length_b   1.000
_cell.length_c   1.000
_cell.angle_alpha   90.00
_cell.angle_beta   90.00
_cell.angle_gamma   90.00
#
_symmetry.space_group_name_H-M   'P 1'
#
loop_
_entity.id
_entity.type
_entity.pdbx_description
1 polymer ?
#
loop_
_entity_poly.entity_id
_entity_poly.type
_entity_poly.pdbx_seq_one_letter_code
_entity_poly.pdbx_strand_id
1 'polypeptide(L)'
;MSTISQLLRQTKLSQVPRPRVGGSKSRCYPTHQIIETKPSTLSHQEWGLKSTLPSKIRTRYIELDALDSLERMTKFEPNGGNQWIRLRFQEMGVVPSYQTGKVNPLFHKDGSSYESLTEVIDAKSGQERLNRRKIEQIKQARNDFKKWLIDKHAMDVDFKHFNATTLKNLAIEFLNEQINTKRLKFPRDRVIGNGGLSYKLKGRLDNSPNGVVTKHIVPGRMVNSSHQNQNVAAIGGFIARSLGENDKKNSYNKGDFIRELVYPFTIENVTMKDNGKTEIQARCNTSLNASTRHSIMSYQYQQRQLNSRTKKKNKILDPDEVKKEYDSLVETLKGMRKP
;
A
#
# COMPACT_ATOMS: atom_id res chain seq x y z
N MET A 1 -10.88 -44.18 -9.68
CA MET A 1 -11.21 -43.16 -8.65
C MET A 1 -12.69 -43.29 -8.32
N SER A 2 -13.09 -43.25 -7.04
CA SER A 2 -14.49 -43.36 -6.64
C SER A 2 -15.28 -42.10 -7.02
N THR A 3 -16.58 -42.24 -7.30
CA THR A 3 -17.48 -41.12 -7.67
C THR A 3 -17.49 -40.01 -6.62
N ILE A 4 -17.48 -40.38 -5.33
CA ILE A 4 -17.44 -39.42 -4.22
C ILE A 4 -16.15 -38.59 -4.19
N SER A 5 -15.01 -39.16 -4.58
CA SER A 5 -13.74 -38.43 -4.64
C SER A 5 -13.74 -37.34 -5.71
N GLN A 6 -14.44 -37.58 -6.83
CA GLN A 6 -14.62 -36.58 -7.89
C GLN A 6 -15.52 -35.44 -7.42
N LEU A 7 -16.62 -35.75 -6.72
CA LEU A 7 -17.50 -34.75 -6.12
C LEU A 7 -16.75 -33.90 -5.09
N LEU A 8 -16.03 -34.54 -4.15
CA LEU A 8 -15.22 -33.84 -3.14
C LEU A 8 -14.20 -32.89 -3.78
N ARG A 9 -13.55 -33.32 -4.86
CA ARG A 9 -12.62 -32.48 -5.62
C ARG A 9 -13.29 -31.23 -6.20
N GLN A 10 -14.55 -31.32 -6.59
CA GLN A 10 -15.31 -30.22 -7.20
C GLN A 10 -16.08 -29.34 -6.20
N THR A 11 -16.14 -29.71 -4.92
CA THR A 11 -16.84 -28.90 -3.89
C THR A 11 -16.27 -27.49 -3.75
N LYS A 12 -17.09 -26.55 -3.29
CA LYS A 12 -16.61 -25.18 -3.00
C LYS A 12 -15.59 -25.15 -1.88
N LEU A 13 -15.67 -26.10 -0.93
CA LEU A 13 -14.74 -26.22 0.18
C LEU A 13 -13.34 -26.63 -0.28
N SER A 14 -13.23 -27.57 -1.22
CA SER A 14 -11.93 -27.99 -1.78
C SER A 14 -11.27 -26.92 -2.66
N GLN A 15 -12.05 -25.98 -3.18
CA GLN A 15 -11.57 -24.84 -3.97
C GLN A 15 -10.91 -23.75 -3.12
N VAL A 16 -11.16 -23.72 -1.80
CA VAL A 16 -10.54 -22.73 -0.91
C VAL A 16 -9.04 -23.00 -0.81
N PRO A 17 -8.19 -22.05 -1.24
CA PRO A 17 -6.74 -22.24 -1.17
C PRO A 17 -6.29 -22.27 0.30
N ARG A 18 -5.33 -23.13 0.61
CA ARG A 18 -4.69 -23.12 1.93
C ARG A 18 -3.94 -21.80 2.11
N PRO A 19 -4.01 -21.19 3.31
CA PRO A 19 -3.38 -19.91 3.55
C PRO A 19 -1.86 -20.00 3.39
N ARG A 20 -1.27 -18.98 2.79
CA ARG A 20 0.20 -18.84 2.69
C ARG A 20 0.70 -18.25 4.00
N VAL A 21 1.04 -19.11 4.96
CA VAL A 21 1.46 -18.70 6.30
C VAL A 21 2.88 -18.11 6.26
N GLY A 22 2.96 -16.79 6.46
CA GLY A 22 4.19 -16.05 6.77
C GLY A 22 3.87 -15.04 7.87
N GLY A 23 4.43 -15.25 9.06
CA GLY A 23 3.96 -14.64 10.30
C GLY A 23 3.92 -13.11 10.31
N SER A 24 2.96 -12.56 11.09
CA SER A 24 2.78 -11.24 11.73
C SER A 24 3.44 -9.95 11.18
N LYS A 25 4.15 -9.97 10.06
CA LYS A 25 4.71 -8.79 9.41
C LYS A 25 3.61 -8.09 8.63
N SER A 26 3.75 -6.77 8.49
CA SER A 26 2.85 -5.91 7.72
C SER A 26 2.47 -6.58 6.39
N ARG A 27 1.21 -7.03 6.29
CA ARG A 27 0.72 -7.79 5.15
C ARG A 27 0.56 -6.84 3.97
N CYS A 28 1.33 -7.06 2.90
CA CYS A 28 1.28 -6.23 1.69
C CYS A 28 0.19 -6.66 0.71
N TYR A 29 -0.33 -7.89 0.82
CA TYR A 29 -1.33 -8.50 -0.04
C TYR A 29 -2.17 -9.52 0.75
N PRO A 30 -3.38 -9.91 0.29
CA PRO A 30 -4.24 -10.85 1.00
C PRO A 30 -3.59 -12.25 1.12
N THR A 31 -3.64 -12.81 2.32
CA THR A 31 -3.07 -14.13 2.66
C THR A 31 -4.12 -15.24 2.74
N HIS A 32 -5.34 -14.87 3.12
CA HIS A 32 -6.49 -15.76 3.27
C HIS A 32 -7.54 -15.45 2.21
N GLN A 33 -8.28 -16.48 1.81
CA GLN A 33 -9.46 -16.30 0.97
C GLN A 33 -10.58 -15.69 1.81
N ILE A 34 -11.18 -14.61 1.33
CA ILE A 34 -12.39 -14.06 1.94
C ILE A 34 -13.56 -14.97 1.52
N ILE A 35 -14.34 -15.40 2.51
CA ILE A 35 -15.58 -16.15 2.33
C ILE A 35 -16.73 -15.24 2.71
N GLU A 36 -17.73 -15.15 1.83
CA GLU A 36 -18.96 -14.38 2.04
C GLU A 36 -20.15 -15.32 2.25
N THR A 37 -21.04 -14.96 3.18
CA THR A 37 -22.33 -15.61 3.39
C THR A 37 -23.48 -14.66 3.07
N LYS A 38 -24.66 -15.21 2.73
CA LYS A 38 -25.86 -14.42 2.50
C LYS A 38 -26.48 -13.97 3.84
N PRO A 39 -27.24 -12.87 3.88
CA PRO A 39 -27.92 -12.45 5.10
C PRO A 39 -28.82 -13.53 5.72
N SER A 40 -29.50 -14.32 4.89
CA SER A 40 -30.39 -15.41 5.32
C SER A 40 -29.64 -16.58 5.95
N THR A 41 -28.45 -16.92 5.45
CA THR A 41 -27.62 -18.00 6.03
C THR A 41 -26.86 -17.51 7.26
N LEU A 42 -26.50 -16.22 7.29
CA LEU A 42 -25.88 -15.59 8.45
C LEU A 42 -26.78 -15.62 9.69
N SER A 43 -28.10 -15.42 9.55
CA SER A 43 -29.04 -15.52 10.68
C SER A 43 -29.09 -16.94 11.28
N HIS A 44 -28.81 -17.96 10.47
CA HIS A 44 -28.70 -19.35 10.89
C HIS A 44 -27.28 -19.77 11.26
N GLN A 45 -26.31 -18.83 11.25
CA GLN A 45 -24.90 -19.10 11.57
C GLN A 45 -24.22 -20.08 10.60
N GLU A 46 -24.76 -20.21 9.39
CA GLU A 46 -24.28 -21.14 8.37
C GLU A 46 -23.33 -20.44 7.39
N TRP A 47 -22.15 -21.03 7.24
CA TRP A 47 -21.07 -20.53 6.39
C TRP A 47 -20.59 -21.57 5.36
N GLY A 48 -21.22 -22.74 5.31
CA GLY A 48 -20.74 -23.86 4.49
C GLY A 48 -19.41 -24.45 4.99
N LEU A 49 -19.13 -24.32 6.29
CA LEU A 49 -17.96 -24.86 6.98
C LEU A 49 -18.34 -26.11 7.80
N LYS A 50 -17.35 -26.73 8.44
CA LYS A 50 -17.56 -27.93 9.28
C LYS A 50 -18.48 -27.67 10.47
N SER A 51 -18.34 -26.51 11.11
CA SER A 51 -19.18 -26.09 12.25
C SER A 51 -19.85 -24.75 11.94
N THR A 52 -20.95 -24.48 12.66
CA THR A 52 -21.54 -23.14 12.69
C THR A 52 -20.63 -22.16 13.41
N LEU A 53 -20.75 -20.88 13.07
CA LEU A 53 -19.96 -19.83 13.71
C LEU A 53 -20.77 -19.10 14.80
N PRO A 54 -20.13 -18.52 15.83
CA PRO A 54 -20.84 -17.81 16.89
C PRO A 54 -21.80 -16.69 16.40
N SER A 55 -22.98 -16.60 17.02
CA SER A 55 -24.01 -15.57 16.75
C SER A 55 -23.52 -14.12 16.95
N LYS A 56 -22.44 -13.93 17.71
CA LYS A 56 -21.80 -12.62 17.94
C LYS A 56 -21.28 -11.99 16.65
N ILE A 57 -20.97 -12.81 15.64
CA ILE A 57 -20.44 -12.34 14.36
C ILE A 57 -21.59 -11.76 13.53
N ARG A 58 -21.53 -10.45 13.31
CA ARG A 58 -22.51 -9.73 12.47
C ARG A 58 -21.98 -9.43 11.06
N THR A 59 -20.70 -9.69 10.81
CA THR A 59 -20.08 -9.45 9.51
C THR A 59 -20.44 -10.58 8.54
N ARG A 60 -20.65 -10.24 7.27
CA ARG A 60 -20.89 -11.24 6.20
C ARG A 60 -19.62 -11.84 5.62
N TYR A 61 -18.46 -11.31 5.98
CA TYR A 61 -17.15 -11.69 5.47
C TYR A 61 -16.31 -12.28 6.59
N ILE A 62 -15.64 -13.38 6.29
CA ILE A 62 -14.64 -14.01 7.17
C ILE A 62 -13.38 -14.38 6.38
N GLU A 63 -12.25 -14.40 7.07
CA GLU A 63 -11.00 -15.03 6.64
C GLU A 63 -10.87 -16.36 7.40
N LEU A 64 -10.70 -17.47 6.67
CA LEU A 64 -10.61 -18.80 7.26
C LEU A 64 -9.14 -19.27 7.31
N ASP A 65 -8.68 -19.62 8.50
CA ASP A 65 -7.35 -20.19 8.72
C ASP A 65 -7.40 -21.72 8.69
N ALA A 66 -8.32 -22.30 9.48
CA ALA A 66 -8.50 -23.75 9.58
C ALA A 66 -9.97 -24.13 9.82
N LEU A 67 -10.43 -25.18 9.13
CA LEU A 67 -11.79 -25.71 9.27
C LEU A 67 -12.05 -26.35 10.63
N ASP A 68 -11.02 -26.93 11.23
CA ASP A 68 -11.07 -27.49 12.56
C ASP A 68 -9.68 -27.39 13.17
N SER A 69 -9.61 -27.06 14.44
CA SER A 69 -8.36 -26.96 15.19
C SER A 69 -8.33 -28.00 16.30
N LEU A 70 -7.18 -28.14 16.97
CA LEU A 70 -7.07 -29.04 18.13
C LEU A 70 -8.10 -28.72 19.22
N GLU A 71 -8.47 -27.45 19.33
CA GLU A 71 -9.49 -26.93 20.24
C GLU A 71 -10.93 -27.24 19.80
N ARG A 72 -11.12 -28.01 18.72
CA ARG A 72 -12.42 -28.39 18.14
C ARG A 72 -13.26 -27.20 17.71
N MET A 73 -12.59 -26.12 17.29
CA MET A 73 -13.22 -24.91 16.76
C MET A 73 -12.60 -24.51 15.42
N THR A 74 -13.42 -23.92 14.55
CA THR A 74 -12.97 -23.25 13.33
C THR A 74 -12.09 -22.05 13.70
N LYS A 75 -10.88 -21.97 13.14
CA LYS A 75 -10.03 -20.79 13.27
C LYS A 75 -10.34 -19.83 12.13
N PHE A 76 -10.92 -18.69 12.45
CA PHE A 76 -11.33 -17.67 11.49
C PHE A 76 -11.22 -16.27 12.11
N GLU A 77 -11.13 -15.27 11.25
CA GLU A 77 -11.19 -13.85 11.61
C GLU A 77 -12.39 -13.18 10.90
N PRO A 78 -13.24 -12.41 11.60
CA PRO A 78 -14.38 -11.72 10.99
C PRO A 78 -13.92 -10.46 10.23
N ASN A 79 -13.14 -10.66 9.16
CA ASN A 79 -12.54 -9.60 8.37
C ASN A 79 -12.91 -9.74 6.88
N GLY A 80 -13.19 -8.61 6.24
CA GLY A 80 -13.39 -8.48 4.80
C GLY A 80 -12.67 -7.27 4.19
N GLY A 81 -11.75 -6.65 4.94
CA GLY A 81 -11.12 -5.38 4.59
C GLY A 81 -10.41 -5.40 3.24
N ASN A 82 -9.75 -6.51 2.89
CA ASN A 82 -8.98 -6.63 1.65
C ASN A 82 -9.86 -6.51 0.39
N GLN A 83 -11.11 -6.98 0.44
CA GLN A 83 -12.06 -6.82 -0.68
C GLN A 83 -12.38 -5.34 -0.91
N TRP A 84 -12.61 -4.57 0.16
CA TRP A 84 -12.89 -3.15 0.07
C TRP A 84 -11.68 -2.34 -0.39
N ILE A 85 -10.47 -2.73 0.00
CA ILE A 85 -9.24 -2.13 -0.51
C ILE A 85 -9.14 -2.35 -2.03
N ARG A 86 -9.44 -3.56 -2.52
CA ARG A 86 -9.47 -3.86 -3.97
C ARG A 86 -10.55 -3.04 -4.70
N LEU A 87 -11.76 -2.95 -4.15
CA LEU A 87 -12.84 -2.17 -4.77
C LEU A 87 -12.49 -0.69 -4.86
N ARG A 88 -12.00 -0.10 -3.76
CA ARG A 88 -11.49 1.28 -3.77
C ARG A 88 -10.38 1.47 -4.80
N PHE A 89 -9.47 0.50 -4.95
CA PHE A 89 -8.45 0.56 -6.00
C PHE A 89 -9.04 0.62 -7.41
N GLN A 90 -10.07 -0.19 -7.69
CA GLN A 90 -10.75 -0.20 -8.98
C GLN A 90 -11.51 1.11 -9.25
N GLU A 91 -12.12 1.67 -8.21
CA GLU A 91 -12.82 2.97 -8.23
C GLU A 91 -11.88 4.14 -8.48
N MET A 92 -10.64 4.10 -7.97
CA MET A 92 -9.63 5.13 -8.26
C MET A 92 -9.33 5.26 -9.76
N GLY A 93 -9.67 4.27 -10.57
CA GLY A 93 -9.50 4.33 -12.03
C GLY A 93 -8.08 4.07 -12.52
N VAL A 94 -7.11 4.03 -11.62
CA VAL A 94 -5.68 3.99 -11.98
C VAL A 94 -5.25 2.62 -12.46
N VAL A 95 -4.43 2.62 -13.51
CA VAL A 95 -3.84 1.40 -14.07
C VAL A 95 -2.43 1.19 -13.50
N PRO A 96 -2.16 0.07 -12.81
CA PRO A 96 -0.81 -0.27 -12.38
C PRO A 96 0.15 -0.32 -13.57
N SER A 97 1.30 0.34 -13.44
CA SER A 97 2.40 0.27 -14.36
C SER A 97 3.42 -0.79 -13.91
N TYR A 98 4.04 -1.43 -14.89
CA TYR A 98 5.19 -2.30 -14.68
C TYR A 98 6.48 -1.47 -14.79
N GLN A 99 7.57 -1.97 -14.22
CA GLN A 99 8.89 -1.35 -14.38
C GLN A 99 9.22 -1.19 -15.88
N THR A 100 9.93 -0.10 -16.22
CA THR A 100 10.35 0.20 -17.59
C THR A 100 11.08 -0.99 -18.20
N GLY A 101 10.66 -1.42 -19.39
CA GLY A 101 11.20 -2.59 -20.08
C GLY A 101 10.41 -3.89 -19.89
N LYS A 102 9.54 -3.99 -18.88
CA LYS A 102 8.70 -5.18 -18.66
C LYS A 102 7.37 -5.09 -19.43
N VAL A 103 7.10 -6.09 -20.26
CA VAL A 103 5.82 -6.27 -20.95
C VAL A 103 4.76 -6.79 -19.96
N ASN A 104 3.48 -6.60 -20.27
CA ASN A 104 2.39 -7.10 -19.43
C ASN A 104 2.40 -8.65 -19.36
N PRO A 105 2.62 -9.24 -18.16
CA PRO A 105 2.75 -10.69 -18.01
C PRO A 105 1.42 -11.45 -18.19
N LEU A 106 0.28 -10.76 -18.31
CA LEU A 106 -1.00 -11.38 -18.63
C LEU A 106 -1.13 -11.75 -20.11
N PHE A 107 -0.45 -11.01 -21.00
CA PHE A 107 -0.53 -11.23 -22.44
C PHE A 107 0.71 -11.95 -22.99
N HIS A 108 1.88 -11.60 -22.47
CA HIS A 108 3.12 -12.20 -22.91
C HIS A 108 3.51 -13.26 -21.88
N LYS A 109 3.44 -14.53 -22.29
CA LYS A 109 4.05 -15.66 -21.55
C LYS A 109 5.56 -15.63 -21.69
N ASP A 110 6.18 -14.44 -21.64
CA ASP A 110 7.61 -14.34 -21.49
C ASP A 110 7.87 -14.74 -20.04
N GLY A 111 8.10 -16.03 -19.88
CA GLY A 111 8.19 -16.70 -18.61
C GLY A 111 9.44 -16.27 -17.91
N SER A 112 9.50 -15.06 -17.36
CA SER A 112 10.70 -14.50 -16.72
C SER A 112 11.98 -15.04 -17.34
N SER A 113 12.25 -14.62 -18.56
CA SER A 113 13.64 -14.62 -18.97
C SER A 113 14.33 -13.74 -17.93
N TYR A 114 15.17 -14.33 -17.09
CA TYR A 114 15.98 -13.54 -16.18
C TYR A 114 16.88 -12.69 -17.07
N GLU A 115 16.80 -11.35 -16.98
CA GLU A 115 17.65 -10.47 -17.77
C GLU A 115 19.08 -10.44 -17.19
N SER A 116 19.21 -10.88 -15.93
CA SER A 116 20.48 -10.96 -15.23
C SER A 116 20.52 -12.13 -14.24
N LEU A 117 21.70 -12.73 -14.09
CA LEU A 117 21.99 -13.74 -13.07
C LEU A 117 21.64 -13.29 -11.64
N THR A 118 21.66 -11.97 -11.38
CA THR A 118 21.26 -11.40 -10.09
C THR A 118 19.78 -11.63 -9.77
N GLU A 119 18.93 -11.71 -10.79
CA GLU A 119 17.51 -11.97 -10.66
C GLU A 119 17.23 -13.46 -10.41
N VAL A 120 18.04 -14.36 -11.02
CA VAL A 120 17.99 -15.81 -10.75
C VAL A 120 18.31 -16.07 -9.27
N ILE A 121 19.38 -15.43 -8.78
CA ILE A 121 19.91 -15.63 -7.43
C ILE A 121 19.12 -14.82 -6.39
N ASP A 122 18.27 -13.87 -6.80
CA ASP A 122 17.53 -12.95 -5.92
C ASP A 122 18.46 -12.30 -4.86
N ALA A 123 19.64 -11.88 -5.32
CA ALA A 123 20.74 -11.42 -4.47
C ALA A 123 20.41 -10.13 -3.69
N LYS A 124 19.33 -9.43 -4.07
CA LYS A 124 18.84 -8.22 -3.39
C LYS A 124 17.90 -8.53 -2.22
N SER A 125 17.37 -9.75 -2.14
CA SER A 125 16.57 -10.19 -1.00
C SER A 125 17.52 -10.60 0.13
N GLY A 126 17.29 -10.13 1.35
CA GLY A 126 18.04 -10.51 2.57
C GLY A 126 17.85 -11.97 3.00
N GLN A 127 17.67 -12.88 2.04
CA GLN A 127 17.37 -14.30 2.19
C GLN A 127 18.62 -15.14 1.88
N GLU A 128 19.72 -14.89 2.60
CA GLU A 128 21.01 -15.56 2.36
C GLU A 128 20.92 -17.10 2.33
N ARG A 129 20.04 -17.68 3.16
CA ARG A 129 19.85 -19.14 3.23
C ARG A 129 19.19 -19.72 1.98
N LEU A 130 18.21 -19.04 1.39
CA LEU A 130 17.61 -19.48 0.12
C LEU A 130 18.60 -19.32 -1.03
N ASN A 131 19.38 -18.24 -1.00
CA ASN A 131 20.38 -17.96 -2.03
C ASN A 131 21.47 -19.04 -2.03
N ARG A 132 21.91 -19.54 -0.86
CA ARG A 132 22.85 -20.67 -0.77
C ARG A 132 22.32 -21.94 -1.44
N ARG A 133 21.06 -22.33 -1.18
CA ARG A 133 20.43 -23.50 -1.81
C ARG A 133 20.32 -23.35 -3.32
N LYS A 134 19.93 -22.15 -3.81
CA LYS A 134 19.88 -21.86 -5.25
C LYS A 134 21.26 -21.96 -5.89
N ILE A 135 22.30 -21.43 -5.23
CA ILE A 135 23.67 -21.50 -5.70
C ILE A 135 24.18 -22.94 -5.76
N GLU A 136 23.83 -23.78 -4.78
CA GLU A 136 24.15 -25.22 -4.80
C GLU A 136 23.49 -25.95 -5.97
N GLN A 137 22.21 -25.66 -6.24
CA GLN A 137 21.51 -26.22 -7.42
C GLN A 137 22.16 -25.77 -8.74
N ILE A 138 22.54 -24.49 -8.85
CA ILE A 138 23.25 -23.97 -10.02
C ILE A 138 24.63 -24.62 -10.18
N LYS A 139 25.35 -24.88 -9.07
CA LYS A 139 26.63 -25.60 -9.10
C LYS A 139 26.47 -27.01 -9.63
N GLN A 140 25.41 -27.72 -9.23
CA GLN A 140 25.11 -29.06 -9.73
C GLN A 140 24.81 -29.06 -11.23
N ALA A 141 24.11 -28.03 -11.73
CA ALA A 141 23.77 -27.88 -13.15
C ALA A 141 24.96 -27.50 -14.06
N ARG A 142 26.17 -27.28 -13.52
CA ARG A 142 27.36 -26.88 -14.31
C ARG A 142 27.77 -27.92 -15.36
N ASN A 143 27.67 -29.21 -15.02
CA ASN A 143 28.04 -30.27 -15.95
C ASN A 143 27.05 -30.36 -17.11
N ASP A 144 25.77 -30.13 -16.82
CA ASP A 144 24.71 -30.07 -17.84
C ASP A 144 24.87 -28.83 -18.73
N PHE A 145 25.28 -27.70 -18.16
CA PHE A 145 25.60 -26.49 -18.93
C PHE A 145 26.75 -26.73 -19.92
N LYS A 146 27.81 -27.43 -19.52
CA LYS A 146 28.91 -27.78 -20.42
C LYS A 146 28.44 -28.66 -21.58
N LYS A 147 27.60 -29.66 -21.29
CA LYS A 147 27.02 -30.51 -22.34
C LYS A 147 26.14 -29.71 -23.30
N TRP A 148 25.33 -28.80 -22.75
CA TRP A 148 24.47 -27.91 -23.53
C TRP A 148 25.26 -26.95 -24.43
N LEU A 149 26.39 -26.41 -23.93
CA LEU A 149 27.29 -25.57 -24.74
C LEU A 149 27.86 -26.33 -25.93
N ILE A 150 28.26 -27.58 -25.75
CA ILE A 150 28.79 -28.42 -26.83
C ILE A 150 27.70 -28.72 -27.87
N ASP A 151 26.47 -28.98 -27.43
CA ASP A 151 25.35 -29.31 -28.32
C ASP A 151 24.85 -28.11 -29.15
N LYS A 152 24.76 -26.92 -28.54
CA LYS A 152 24.21 -25.71 -29.18
C LYS A 152 25.25 -24.82 -29.85
N HIS A 153 26.47 -24.77 -29.30
CA HIS A 153 27.53 -23.84 -29.66
C HIS A 153 28.87 -24.56 -29.92
N ALA A 154 28.83 -25.72 -30.60
CA ALA A 154 30.03 -26.49 -30.93
C ALA A 154 31.12 -25.63 -31.61
N MET A 155 30.72 -24.80 -32.58
CA MET A 155 31.65 -23.93 -33.31
C MET A 155 32.34 -22.91 -32.40
N ASP A 156 31.61 -22.26 -31.48
CA ASP A 156 32.20 -21.25 -30.59
C ASP A 156 33.20 -21.84 -29.58
N VAL A 157 33.01 -23.13 -29.24
CA VAL A 157 33.93 -23.89 -28.38
C VAL A 157 35.24 -24.18 -29.08
N ASP A 158 35.17 -24.59 -30.35
CA ASP A 158 36.35 -24.94 -31.14
C ASP A 158 37.21 -23.72 -31.49
N PHE A 159 36.57 -22.58 -31.74
CA PHE A 159 37.27 -21.31 -32.06
C PHE A 159 37.69 -20.48 -30.85
N LYS A 160 37.47 -20.96 -29.61
CA LYS A 160 37.87 -20.29 -28.34
C LYS A 160 37.38 -18.82 -28.21
N HIS A 161 36.26 -18.46 -28.81
CA HIS A 161 35.76 -17.06 -28.80
C HIS A 161 34.96 -16.66 -27.56
N PHE A 162 35.20 -17.28 -26.40
CA PHE A 162 34.45 -16.96 -25.18
C PHE A 162 34.97 -15.71 -24.48
N ASN A 163 34.16 -14.65 -24.52
CA ASN A 163 34.26 -13.52 -23.61
C ASN A 163 33.45 -13.82 -22.33
N ALA A 164 33.86 -13.25 -21.19
CA ALA A 164 33.11 -13.39 -19.94
C ALA A 164 31.66 -12.89 -20.05
N THR A 165 31.41 -11.88 -20.89
CA THR A 165 30.07 -11.34 -21.17
C THR A 165 29.22 -12.28 -22.01
N THR A 166 29.78 -12.93 -23.02
CA THR A 166 29.05 -13.89 -23.87
C THR A 166 28.71 -15.14 -23.08
N LEU A 167 29.65 -15.66 -22.29
CA LEU A 167 29.41 -16.81 -21.42
C LEU A 167 28.35 -16.51 -20.35
N LYS A 168 28.30 -15.28 -19.83
CA LYS A 168 27.23 -14.84 -18.92
C LYS A 168 25.85 -14.89 -19.59
N ASN A 169 25.74 -14.40 -20.83
CA ASN A 169 24.47 -14.39 -21.56
C ASN A 169 24.02 -15.82 -21.90
N LEU A 170 24.94 -16.68 -22.34
CA LEU A 170 24.66 -18.10 -22.60
C LEU A 170 24.24 -18.85 -21.34
N ALA A 171 24.87 -18.54 -20.19
CA ALA A 171 24.48 -19.12 -18.91
C ALA A 171 23.07 -18.69 -18.49
N ILE A 172 22.68 -17.44 -18.78
CA ILE A 172 21.32 -16.94 -18.55
C ILE A 172 20.32 -17.70 -19.43
N GLU A 173 20.62 -17.87 -20.71
CA GLU A 173 19.78 -18.61 -21.66
C GLU A 173 19.57 -20.07 -21.23
N PHE A 174 20.66 -20.77 -20.89
CA PHE A 174 20.59 -22.13 -20.37
C PHE A 174 19.73 -22.23 -19.12
N LEU A 175 19.92 -21.32 -18.15
CA LEU A 175 19.13 -21.33 -16.93
C LEU A 175 17.64 -21.08 -17.22
N ASN A 176 17.31 -20.17 -18.14
CA ASN A 176 15.94 -19.94 -18.57
C ASN A 176 15.32 -21.21 -19.19
N GLU A 177 16.08 -21.94 -20.01
CA GLU A 177 15.62 -23.20 -20.61
C GLU A 177 15.43 -24.32 -19.58
N GLN A 178 16.36 -24.48 -18.63
CA GLN A 178 16.25 -25.46 -17.54
C GLN A 178 15.06 -25.19 -16.59
N ILE A 179 14.72 -23.92 -16.40
CA ILE A 179 13.58 -23.50 -15.59
C ILE A 179 12.27 -23.72 -16.34
N ASN A 180 12.24 -23.45 -17.64
CA ASN A 180 11.08 -23.69 -18.50
C ASN A 180 10.78 -25.19 -18.67
N THR A 181 11.81 -26.02 -18.75
CA THR A 181 11.70 -27.49 -18.80
C THR A 181 11.41 -28.13 -17.43
N LYS A 182 11.20 -27.31 -16.37
CA LYS A 182 10.87 -27.72 -14.99
C LYS A 182 11.94 -28.58 -14.30
N ARG A 183 13.16 -28.66 -14.83
CA ARG A 183 14.29 -29.39 -14.20
C ARG A 183 14.77 -28.67 -12.95
N LEU A 184 14.74 -27.34 -12.94
CA LEU A 184 14.99 -26.51 -11.77
C LEU A 184 13.67 -25.99 -11.19
N LYS A 185 13.27 -26.52 -10.02
CA LYS A 185 12.08 -26.07 -9.27
C LYS A 185 12.44 -24.87 -8.39
N PHE A 186 12.60 -23.69 -8.97
CA PHE A 186 12.59 -22.47 -8.16
C PHE A 186 11.15 -22.16 -7.76
N PRO A 187 10.83 -22.00 -6.46
CA PRO A 187 9.49 -21.64 -6.03
C PRO A 187 9.14 -20.29 -6.65
N ARG A 188 8.13 -20.28 -7.53
CA ARG A 188 7.56 -19.06 -8.11
C ARG A 188 6.59 -18.42 -7.11
N ASP A 189 7.06 -18.13 -5.90
CA ASP A 189 6.29 -17.40 -4.87
C ASP A 189 6.16 -15.90 -5.17
N ARG A 190 6.52 -15.49 -6.39
CA ARG A 190 6.34 -14.10 -6.84
C ARG A 190 4.91 -13.86 -7.31
N VAL A 191 4.42 -12.66 -7.02
CA VAL A 191 3.14 -12.18 -7.54
C VAL A 191 3.30 -11.94 -9.04
N ILE A 192 2.41 -12.51 -9.86
CA ILE A 192 2.40 -12.28 -11.31
C ILE A 192 1.62 -11.00 -11.61
N GLY A 193 2.20 -10.13 -12.44
CA GLY A 193 1.53 -8.93 -12.91
C GLY A 193 1.28 -7.95 -11.78
N ASN A 194 0.01 -7.70 -11.46
CA ASN A 194 -0.42 -6.83 -10.37
C ASN A 194 -1.18 -7.60 -9.25
N GLY A 195 -1.06 -8.93 -9.22
CA GLY A 195 -1.69 -9.77 -8.20
C GLY A 195 -3.21 -9.80 -8.23
N GLY A 196 -3.83 -9.35 -9.33
CA GLY A 196 -5.29 -9.28 -9.45
C GLY A 196 -5.93 -8.07 -8.76
N LEU A 197 -5.14 -7.04 -8.44
CA LEU A 197 -5.66 -5.77 -7.92
C LEU A 197 -6.53 -5.04 -8.96
N SER A 198 -6.11 -5.07 -10.23
CA SER A 198 -6.85 -4.48 -11.35
C SER A 198 -6.59 -5.29 -12.62
N TYR A 199 -7.51 -5.26 -13.57
CA TYR A 199 -7.28 -5.80 -14.91
C TYR A 199 -7.46 -4.73 -15.99
N LYS A 200 -7.49 -3.46 -15.58
CA LYS A 200 -7.56 -2.32 -16.50
C LYS A 200 -6.25 -2.22 -17.28
N LEU A 201 -6.35 -1.86 -18.56
CA LEU A 201 -5.22 -1.66 -19.45
C LEU A 201 -4.95 -0.17 -19.66
N LYS A 202 -3.68 0.17 -19.91
CA LYS A 202 -3.29 1.54 -20.28
C LYS A 202 -3.84 1.89 -21.66
N GLY A 203 -4.07 3.18 -21.90
CA GLY A 203 -4.54 3.71 -23.20
C GLY A 203 -6.05 3.94 -23.28
N ARG A 204 -6.82 3.55 -22.25
CA ARG A 204 -8.22 3.93 -22.13
C ARG A 204 -8.33 5.36 -21.57
N LEU A 205 -9.20 6.15 -22.18
CA LEU A 205 -9.66 7.43 -21.65
C LEU A 205 -11.01 7.22 -20.97
N ASP A 206 -11.20 7.83 -19.80
CA ASP A 206 -12.50 7.83 -19.12
C ASP A 206 -13.22 9.15 -19.43
N ASN A 207 -14.47 9.06 -19.87
CA ASN A 207 -15.30 10.23 -20.14
C ASN A 207 -16.23 10.51 -18.96
N SER A 208 -16.44 11.78 -18.67
CA SER A 208 -17.41 12.28 -17.68
C SER A 208 -18.31 13.32 -18.35
N PRO A 209 -19.44 13.73 -17.73
CA PRO A 209 -20.24 14.84 -18.25
C PRO A 209 -19.45 16.14 -18.45
N ASN A 210 -18.35 16.33 -17.70
CA ASN A 210 -17.47 17.49 -17.82
C ASN A 210 -16.33 17.30 -18.86
N GLY A 211 -16.38 16.22 -19.64
CA GLY A 211 -15.38 15.86 -20.64
C GLY A 211 -14.43 14.74 -20.19
N VAL A 212 -13.33 14.61 -20.94
CA VAL A 212 -12.33 13.55 -20.75
C VAL A 212 -11.56 13.76 -19.44
N VAL A 213 -11.57 12.74 -18.57
CA VAL A 213 -10.86 12.75 -17.30
C VAL A 213 -9.36 12.56 -17.57
N THR A 214 -8.59 13.64 -17.38
CA THR A 214 -7.13 13.63 -17.57
C THR A 214 -6.36 13.25 -16.30
N LYS A 215 -6.95 13.48 -15.13
CA LYS A 215 -6.32 13.26 -13.82
C LYS A 215 -7.30 12.57 -12.87
N HIS A 216 -6.84 11.51 -12.20
CA HIS A 216 -7.62 10.84 -11.16
C HIS A 216 -7.37 11.53 -9.82
N ILE A 217 -8.39 12.21 -9.31
CA ILE A 217 -8.36 12.91 -8.02
C ILE A 217 -9.09 12.05 -6.98
N VAL A 218 -8.41 11.71 -5.90
CA VAL A 218 -8.92 10.79 -4.86
C VAL A 218 -8.71 11.42 -3.49
N PRO A 219 -9.69 11.34 -2.57
CA PRO A 219 -9.50 11.79 -1.20
C PRO A 219 -8.51 10.89 -0.46
N GLY A 220 -7.62 11.50 0.31
CA GLY A 220 -6.63 10.80 1.14
C GLY A 220 -6.35 11.56 2.42
N ARG A 221 -5.63 10.93 3.33
CA ARG A 221 -5.22 11.51 4.61
C ARG A 221 -3.71 11.52 4.67
N MET A 222 -3.11 12.64 5.05
CA MET A 222 -1.66 12.68 5.27
C MET A 222 -1.31 11.89 6.53
N VAL A 223 -0.20 11.16 6.47
CA VAL A 223 0.35 10.38 7.57
C VAL A 223 1.69 10.98 7.94
N ASN A 224 1.86 11.35 9.21
CA ASN A 224 3.13 11.87 9.72
C ASN A 224 4.25 10.86 9.45
N SER A 225 5.33 11.32 8.81
CA SER A 225 6.52 10.53 8.54
C SER A 225 7.66 11.07 9.40
N SER A 226 7.93 10.39 10.51
CA SER A 226 8.87 10.86 11.54
C SER A 226 10.35 10.60 11.23
N HIS A 227 10.70 9.87 10.17
CA HIS A 227 12.08 9.35 10.04
C HIS A 227 12.81 9.63 8.73
N GLN A 228 12.17 10.02 7.61
CA GLN A 228 12.87 10.08 6.31
C GLN A 228 12.42 11.18 5.33
N ASN A 229 11.95 12.35 5.77
CA ASN A 229 11.58 13.48 4.88
C ASN A 229 10.60 13.15 3.72
N GLN A 230 10.01 11.96 3.71
CA GLN A 230 9.04 11.52 2.72
C GLN A 230 7.66 11.74 3.29
N ASN A 231 6.91 12.65 2.70
CA ASN A 231 5.51 12.81 3.03
C ASN A 231 4.77 11.54 2.60
N VAL A 232 4.04 10.93 3.53
CA VAL A 232 3.27 9.71 3.30
C VAL A 232 1.79 10.06 3.39
N ALA A 233 0.96 9.42 2.59
CA ALA A 233 -0.49 9.59 2.62
C ALA A 233 -1.19 8.23 2.61
N ALA A 234 -2.30 8.10 3.33
CA ALA A 234 -3.21 6.98 3.24
C ALA A 234 -4.29 7.30 2.20
N ILE A 235 -4.33 6.54 1.10
CA ILE A 235 -5.25 6.74 -0.02
C ILE A 235 -5.91 5.40 -0.35
N GLY A 236 -7.24 5.31 -0.27
CA GLY A 236 -7.98 4.11 -0.68
C GLY A 236 -7.68 2.83 0.12
N GLY A 237 -7.02 2.92 1.27
CA GLY A 237 -6.52 1.76 2.04
C GLY A 237 -5.08 1.35 1.70
N PHE A 238 -4.40 2.12 0.86
CA PHE A 238 -2.97 1.99 0.56
C PHE A 238 -2.17 3.12 1.20
N ILE A 239 -0.88 2.84 1.42
CA ILE A 239 0.10 3.85 1.80
C ILE A 239 0.80 4.34 0.53
N ALA A 240 0.65 5.63 0.25
CA ALA A 240 1.20 6.33 -0.91
C ALA A 240 2.31 7.30 -0.49
N ARG A 241 3.27 7.52 -1.39
CA ARG A 241 4.26 8.59 -1.28
C ARG A 241 3.65 9.88 -1.85
N SER A 242 3.58 10.93 -1.03
CA SER A 242 3.16 12.26 -1.47
C SER A 242 4.34 13.00 -2.10
N LEU A 243 4.16 13.47 -3.32
CA LEU A 243 5.08 14.30 -4.08
C LEU A 243 4.64 15.76 -3.94
N GLY A 244 5.43 16.58 -3.28
CA GLY A 244 5.14 18.02 -3.12
C GLY A 244 5.98 18.69 -2.03
N GLU A 245 6.66 19.78 -2.39
CA GLU A 245 7.47 20.60 -1.46
C GLU A 245 6.61 21.54 -0.60
N ASN A 246 5.41 21.91 -1.09
CA ASN A 246 4.54 22.91 -0.48
C ASN A 246 3.54 22.34 0.56
N ASP A 247 3.51 21.02 0.76
CA ASP A 247 2.66 20.40 1.79
C ASP A 247 3.07 20.82 3.22
N LYS A 248 4.29 21.34 3.37
CA LYS A 248 4.83 21.89 4.63
C LYS A 248 4.21 23.22 5.06
N LYS A 249 3.47 23.92 4.18
CA LYS A 249 2.92 25.27 4.48
C LYS A 249 1.44 25.28 4.88
N ASN A 250 0.69 24.21 4.58
CA ASN A 250 -0.69 24.06 5.04
C ASN A 250 -0.82 23.35 6.40
N SER A 251 0.30 23.00 7.03
CA SER A 251 0.38 22.63 8.45
C SER A 251 0.20 23.86 9.34
N TYR A 252 -0.99 24.47 9.30
CA TYR A 252 -1.44 25.34 10.38
C TYR A 252 -1.55 24.48 11.65
N ASN A 253 -0.57 24.58 12.56
CA ASN A 253 -0.63 24.28 14.01
C ASN A 253 -1.26 22.95 14.49
N LYS A 254 -1.46 21.93 13.63
CA LYS A 254 -2.22 20.73 14.01
C LYS A 254 -1.41 19.49 14.39
N GLY A 255 -0.07 19.53 14.38
CA GLY A 255 0.78 18.44 14.91
C GLY A 255 0.34 17.03 14.47
N ASP A 256 -0.01 16.18 15.43
CA ASP A 256 -0.44 14.78 15.18
C ASP A 256 -1.88 14.62 14.63
N PHE A 257 -2.69 15.67 14.61
CA PHE A 257 -4.08 15.66 14.13
C PHE A 257 -4.21 15.80 12.61
N ILE A 258 -3.10 15.81 11.87
CA ILE A 258 -3.10 15.87 10.39
C ILE A 258 -3.89 14.70 9.77
N ARG A 259 -3.96 13.56 10.48
CA ARG A 259 -4.71 12.37 10.04
C ARG A 259 -6.23 12.59 9.99
N GLU A 260 -6.76 13.56 10.74
CA GLU A 260 -8.19 13.87 10.76
C GLU A 260 -8.65 14.61 9.51
N LEU A 261 -7.73 15.30 8.82
CA LEU A 261 -8.04 16.05 7.62
C LEU A 261 -7.96 15.18 6.37
N VAL A 262 -8.93 15.38 5.49
CA VAL A 262 -9.00 14.73 4.18
C VAL A 262 -8.57 15.75 3.13
N TYR A 263 -7.57 15.38 2.34
CA TYR A 263 -7.05 16.19 1.25
C TYR A 263 -7.30 15.51 -0.10
N PRO A 264 -7.52 16.27 -1.18
CA PRO A 264 -7.55 15.72 -2.52
C PRO A 264 -6.13 15.42 -3.01
N PHE A 265 -5.93 14.21 -3.53
CA PHE A 265 -4.68 13.76 -4.12
C PHE A 265 -4.86 13.42 -5.59
N THR A 266 -3.97 13.90 -6.45
CA THR A 266 -3.84 13.40 -7.82
C THR A 266 -2.92 12.18 -7.82
N ILE A 267 -3.38 11.04 -8.33
CA ILE A 267 -2.53 9.85 -8.46
C ILE A 267 -1.73 9.95 -9.76
N GLU A 268 -0.41 9.92 -9.66
CA GLU A 268 0.49 10.05 -10.82
C GLU A 268 0.90 8.69 -11.36
N ASN A 269 1.37 7.81 -10.48
CA ASN A 269 1.85 6.50 -10.86
C ASN A 269 1.57 5.47 -9.78
N VAL A 270 1.20 4.26 -10.21
CA VAL A 270 1.06 3.10 -9.33
C VAL A 270 1.96 2.03 -9.91
N THR A 271 2.95 1.60 -9.14
CA THR A 271 3.87 0.52 -9.53
C THR A 271 3.71 -0.65 -8.58
N MET A 272 3.86 -1.87 -9.08
CA MET A 272 3.94 -3.05 -8.22
C MET A 272 5.36 -3.61 -8.23
N LYS A 273 5.90 -3.85 -7.03
CA LYS A 273 7.20 -4.50 -6.85
C LYS A 273 7.06 -6.02 -6.91
N ASP A 274 8.16 -6.71 -7.21
CA ASP A 274 8.19 -8.18 -7.32
C ASP A 274 7.81 -8.89 -6.00
N ASN A 275 7.96 -8.20 -4.87
CA ASN A 275 7.53 -8.68 -3.54
C ASN A 275 6.00 -8.54 -3.29
N GLY A 276 5.23 -8.08 -4.28
CA GLY A 276 3.78 -7.86 -4.16
C GLY A 276 3.39 -6.55 -3.48
N LYS A 277 4.34 -5.68 -3.11
CA LYS A 277 4.05 -4.35 -2.55
C LYS A 277 3.66 -3.39 -3.66
N THR A 278 2.52 -2.73 -3.50
CA THR A 278 2.09 -1.60 -4.33
C THR A 278 2.73 -0.31 -3.83
N GLU A 279 3.39 0.42 -4.73
CA GLU A 279 3.90 1.76 -4.48
C GLU A 279 3.09 2.76 -5.29
N ILE A 280 2.34 3.61 -4.57
CA ILE A 280 1.53 4.66 -5.14
C ILE A 280 2.27 5.99 -4.97
N GLN A 281 2.43 6.72 -6.06
CA GLN A 281 2.93 8.09 -6.07
C GLN A 281 1.74 9.02 -6.32
N ALA A 282 1.52 9.93 -5.40
CA ALA A 282 0.40 10.86 -5.43
C ALA A 282 0.88 12.28 -5.13
N ARG A 283 0.22 13.28 -5.70
CA ARG A 283 0.48 14.71 -5.45
C ARG A 283 -0.70 15.30 -4.70
N CYS A 284 -0.44 15.93 -3.56
CA CYS A 284 -1.50 16.61 -2.81
C CYS A 284 -1.91 17.90 -3.54
N ASN A 285 -3.19 18.05 -3.85
CA ASN A 285 -3.75 19.24 -4.48
C ASN A 285 -4.13 20.24 -3.38
N THR A 286 -3.15 20.81 -2.67
CA THR A 286 -3.38 21.81 -1.62
C THR A 286 -3.55 23.23 -2.17
N SER A 287 -3.09 23.48 -3.40
CA SER A 287 -3.32 24.75 -4.07
C SER A 287 -4.75 24.83 -4.56
N LEU A 288 -5.58 25.63 -3.88
CA LEU A 288 -6.78 26.23 -4.49
C LEU A 288 -6.39 26.73 -5.88
N ASN A 289 -7.14 26.36 -6.92
CA ASN A 289 -6.93 26.87 -8.28
C ASN A 289 -6.90 28.41 -8.23
N ALA A 290 -6.06 29.05 -9.04
CA ALA A 290 -5.95 30.51 -9.06
C ALA A 290 -7.32 31.20 -9.22
N SER A 291 -8.20 30.62 -10.04
CA SER A 291 -9.60 31.04 -10.23
C SER A 291 -10.43 30.92 -8.94
N THR A 292 -10.31 29.81 -8.19
CA THR A 292 -10.99 29.64 -6.90
C THR A 292 -10.39 30.51 -5.79
N ARG A 293 -9.08 30.79 -5.85
CA ARG A 293 -8.46 31.80 -4.98
C ARG A 293 -9.00 33.19 -5.28
N HIS A 294 -9.18 33.54 -6.56
CA HIS A 294 -9.76 34.82 -6.97
C HIS A 294 -11.21 34.95 -6.50
N SER A 295 -12.03 33.89 -6.61
CA SER A 295 -13.41 33.94 -6.12
C SER A 295 -13.49 34.04 -4.59
N ILE A 296 -12.66 33.30 -3.86
CA ILE A 296 -12.60 33.39 -2.39
C ILE A 296 -12.08 34.76 -1.93
N MET A 297 -11.10 35.33 -2.64
CA MET A 297 -10.59 36.69 -2.37
C MET A 297 -11.62 37.77 -2.73
N SER A 298 -12.43 37.59 -3.77
CA SER A 298 -13.51 38.53 -4.11
C SER A 298 -14.67 38.47 -3.11
N TYR A 299 -14.86 37.34 -2.41
CA TYR A 299 -15.74 37.21 -1.26
C TYR A 299 -15.02 37.46 0.06
N GLN A 300 -14.01 38.35 0.09
CA GLN A 300 -13.68 39.04 1.33
C GLN A 300 -14.93 39.82 1.75
N TYR A 301 -15.77 39.15 2.54
CA TYR A 301 -16.56 39.81 3.57
C TYR A 301 -15.65 40.88 4.15
N GLN A 302 -16.07 42.13 4.03
CA GLN A 302 -15.63 43.17 4.93
C GLN A 302 -15.89 42.61 6.32
N GLN A 303 -14.89 41.93 6.89
CA GLN A 303 -14.88 41.63 8.30
C GLN A 303 -14.93 43.01 8.92
N ARG A 304 -16.14 43.39 9.35
CA ARG A 304 -16.35 44.52 10.23
C ARG A 304 -15.32 44.32 11.32
N GLN A 305 -14.27 45.15 11.31
CA GLN A 305 -13.23 45.04 12.31
C GLN A 305 -13.97 45.04 13.64
N LEU A 306 -13.89 43.93 14.37
CA LEU A 306 -14.37 43.91 15.74
C LEU A 306 -13.54 45.00 16.41
N ASN A 307 -14.18 46.14 16.68
CA ASN A 307 -13.58 47.25 17.40
C ASN A 307 -12.91 46.61 18.61
N SER A 308 -11.58 46.56 18.56
CA SER A 308 -10.80 46.06 19.65
C SER A 308 -11.18 46.94 20.82
N ARG A 309 -11.91 46.38 21.79
CA ARG A 309 -12.04 46.97 23.11
C ARG A 309 -10.64 47.42 23.48
N THR A 310 -10.52 48.73 23.65
CA THR A 310 -9.34 49.46 24.03
C THR A 310 -8.47 48.60 24.94
N LYS A 311 -7.29 48.21 24.44
CA LYS A 311 -6.20 47.79 25.31
C LYS A 311 -6.00 48.95 26.28
N LYS A 312 -6.51 48.83 27.50
CA LYS A 312 -6.03 49.64 28.63
C LYS A 312 -4.54 49.31 28.71
N LYS A 313 -3.73 50.19 28.13
CA LYS A 313 -2.32 50.29 28.48
C LYS A 313 -2.33 50.43 30.00
N ASN A 314 -1.69 49.50 30.69
CA ASN A 314 -1.31 49.73 32.08
C ASN A 314 -0.44 51.00 32.07
N LYS A 315 -1.06 52.13 32.41
CA LYS A 315 -0.31 53.34 32.77
C LYS A 315 0.46 52.94 34.02
N ILE A 316 1.78 52.95 33.94
CA ILE A 316 2.63 53.00 35.10
C ILE A 316 2.22 54.32 35.79
N LEU A 317 1.54 54.21 36.93
CA LEU A 317 1.14 55.36 37.73
C LEU A 317 2.39 55.98 38.34
N ASP A 318 2.49 57.30 38.31
CA ASP A 318 3.58 58.01 38.96
C ASP A 318 3.57 57.71 40.47
N PRO A 319 4.74 57.51 41.11
CA PRO A 319 4.82 57.13 42.52
C PRO A 319 4.07 58.08 43.46
N ASP A 320 3.99 59.36 43.09
CA ASP A 320 3.36 60.41 43.88
C ASP A 320 1.83 60.35 43.83
N GLU A 321 1.23 59.83 42.75
CA GLU A 321 -0.22 59.61 42.68
C GLU A 321 -0.64 58.41 43.54
N VAL A 322 0.18 57.35 43.54
CA VAL A 322 -0.03 56.15 44.39
C VAL A 322 0.05 56.51 45.87
N LYS A 323 0.97 57.42 46.23
CA LYS A 323 1.13 57.88 47.62
C LYS A 323 -0.08 58.70 48.09
N LYS A 324 -0.63 59.57 47.23
CA LYS A 324 -1.85 60.34 47.54
C LYS A 324 -3.08 59.46 47.71
N GLU A 325 -3.25 58.45 46.85
CA GLU A 325 -4.35 57.48 47.01
C GLU A 325 -4.20 56.69 48.32
N TYR A 326 -2.99 56.25 48.65
CA TYR A 326 -2.70 55.54 49.90
C TYR A 326 -3.01 56.39 51.13
N ASP A 327 -2.58 57.65 51.16
CA ASP A 327 -2.84 58.56 52.29
C ASP A 327 -4.34 58.84 52.46
N SER A 328 -5.10 58.95 51.35
CA SER A 328 -6.57 59.11 51.41
C SER A 328 -7.28 57.87 51.97
N LEU A 329 -6.73 56.69 51.68
CA LEU A 329 -7.24 55.40 52.16
C LEU A 329 -6.95 55.22 53.66
N VAL A 330 -5.79 55.71 54.12
CA VAL A 330 -5.44 55.72 55.54
C VAL A 330 -6.30 56.71 56.33
N GLU A 331 -6.62 57.89 55.77
CA GLU A 331 -7.52 58.84 56.41
C GLU A 331 -8.96 58.32 56.53
N THR A 332 -9.48 57.71 55.46
CA THR A 332 -10.82 57.09 55.48
C THR A 332 -10.91 55.94 56.49
N LEU A 333 -9.87 55.11 56.60
CA LEU A 333 -9.82 54.04 57.60
C LEU A 333 -9.63 54.55 59.04
N LYS A 334 -8.93 55.68 59.25
CA LYS A 334 -8.85 56.35 60.56
C LYS A 334 -10.19 56.92 61.00
N GLY A 335 -11.02 57.38 60.05
CA GLY A 335 -12.39 57.83 60.31
C GLY A 335 -13.35 56.72 60.78
N MET A 336 -13.03 55.45 60.48
CA MET A 336 -13.86 54.30 60.85
C MET A 336 -13.54 53.72 62.24
N ARG A 337 -12.57 54.29 62.98
CA ARG A 337 -12.24 53.92 64.36
C ARG A 337 -12.39 55.10 65.32
N LYS A 338 -13.64 55.53 65.54
CA LYS A 338 -14.09 55.99 66.86
C LYS A 338 -15.41 55.27 67.17
N PRO A 339 -15.58 54.76 68.40
CA PRO A 339 -16.71 53.90 68.78
C PRO A 339 -18.05 54.63 68.71
#